data_AF-C4GJ31-F1
#
_entry.id   AF-C4GJ31-F1
#
_cell.length_a   1.000
_cell.length_b   1.000
_cell.length_c   1.000
_cell.angle_alpha   90.00
_cell.angle_beta   90.00
_cell.angle_gamma   90.00
#
_symmetry.space_group_name_H-M   'P 1'
#
loop_
_entity.id
_entity.type
_entity.pdbx_description
1 polymer ?
#
loop_
_entity_poly.entity_id
_entity_poly.type
_entity_poly.pdbx_seq_one_letter_code
_entity_poly.pdbx_strand_id
1 'polypeptide(L)'
;MITLDIYFNKLAGNGITLTAKQPFSNSRMLVANFAYLAQAMNEWQQAAKMAGGYKPHSKWTGTLFVTPVRFNVRENLADGLSQIECKCLRDTGIECNMKVVEICYQGKPVEF
;
A
#
# COMPACT_ATOMS: atom_id res chain seq x y z
N MET A 1 -1.05 9.16 -10.59
CA MET A 1 -1.20 8.54 -9.27
C MET A 1 -1.72 7.13 -9.47
N ILE A 2 -1.15 6.15 -8.78
CA ILE A 2 -1.62 4.76 -8.81
C ILE A 2 -2.44 4.50 -7.54
N THR A 3 -3.52 3.75 -7.66
CA THR A 3 -4.23 3.20 -6.50
C THR A 3 -3.74 1.78 -6.27
N LEU A 4 -3.30 1.51 -5.04
CA LEU A 4 -3.02 0.18 -4.53
C LEU A 4 -4.21 -0.25 -3.66
N ASP A 5 -5.04 -1.13 -4.20
CA ASP A 5 -6.12 -1.78 -3.47
C ASP A 5 -5.53 -2.90 -2.60
N ILE A 6 -5.79 -2.81 -1.29
CA ILE A 6 -5.28 -3.71 -0.26
C ILE A 6 -6.45 -4.56 0.23
N TYR A 7 -6.38 -5.86 -0.03
CA TYR A 7 -7.33 -6.87 0.41
C TYR A 7 -6.68 -7.77 1.45
N PHE A 8 -7.48 -8.65 2.06
CA PHE A 8 -6.97 -9.75 2.87
C PHE A 8 -5.94 -10.57 2.06
N ASN A 9 -4.68 -10.51 2.49
CA ASN A 9 -3.54 -11.23 1.91
C ASN A 9 -3.32 -11.01 0.39
N LYS A 10 -3.80 -9.90 -0.17
CA LYS A 10 -3.69 -9.60 -1.60
C LYS A 10 -3.56 -8.10 -1.84
N LEU A 11 -2.66 -7.74 -2.76
CA LEU A 11 -2.43 -6.38 -3.23
C LEU A 11 -2.75 -6.30 -4.73
N ALA A 12 -3.49 -5.29 -5.16
CA ALA A 12 -3.80 -5.09 -6.56
C ALA A 12 -3.68 -3.62 -6.96
N GLY A 13 -3.01 -3.31 -8.06
CA GLY A 13 -2.85 -1.94 -8.54
C GLY A 13 -1.93 -1.87 -9.73
N ASN A 14 -2.16 -0.90 -10.62
CA ASN A 14 -1.36 -0.68 -11.84
C ASN A 14 -1.22 -1.94 -12.72
N GLY A 15 -2.32 -2.69 -12.88
CA GLY A 15 -2.34 -3.94 -13.65
C GLY A 15 -1.62 -5.13 -12.99
N ILE A 16 -1.10 -4.96 -11.77
CA ILE A 16 -0.38 -5.99 -11.04
C ILE A 16 -1.24 -6.47 -9.89
N THR A 17 -1.36 -7.79 -9.77
CA THR A 17 -1.97 -8.46 -8.62
C THR A 17 -0.93 -9.34 -7.97
N LEU A 18 -0.75 -9.18 -6.67
CA LEU A 18 0.14 -9.98 -5.85
C LEU A 18 -0.65 -10.61 -4.71
N THR A 19 -0.63 -11.94 -4.63
CA THR A 19 -1.11 -12.68 -3.47
C THR A 19 0.09 -12.91 -2.55
N ALA A 20 0.02 -12.41 -1.33
CA ALA A 20 1.15 -12.51 -0.41
C ALA A 20 1.31 -13.97 0.06
N LYS A 21 2.57 -14.43 0.13
CA LYS A 21 2.93 -15.80 0.52
C LYS A 21 2.61 -16.10 1.98
N GLN A 22 2.56 -15.05 2.80
CA GLN A 22 2.25 -15.11 4.23
C GLN A 22 1.21 -14.04 4.54
N PRO A 23 0.21 -14.35 5.38
CA PRO A 23 -0.81 -13.41 5.77
C PRO A 23 -0.17 -12.25 6.54
N PHE A 24 -0.34 -11.04 6.00
CA PHE A 24 -0.04 -9.81 6.72
C PHE A 24 -1.25 -9.25 7.47
N SER A 25 -2.45 -9.82 7.23
CA SER A 25 -3.73 -9.44 7.83
C SER A 25 -4.40 -10.64 8.52
N ASN A 26 -5.17 -10.38 9.56
CA ASN A 26 -6.26 -11.25 10.04
C ASN A 26 -7.55 -10.44 10.04
N SER A 27 -8.72 -11.07 10.17
CA SER A 27 -10.05 -10.45 9.99
C SER A 27 -10.34 -9.18 10.82
N ARG A 28 -9.46 -8.77 11.74
CA ARG A 28 -9.56 -7.53 12.53
C ARG A 28 -8.37 -6.57 12.37
N MET A 29 -7.24 -7.02 11.82
CA MET A 29 -6.03 -6.21 11.72
C MET A 29 -5.43 -6.38 10.34
N LEU A 30 -5.46 -5.29 9.57
CA LEU A 30 -4.83 -5.22 8.27
C LEU A 30 -3.30 -5.42 8.34
N VAL A 31 -2.72 -5.24 9.55
CA VAL A 31 -1.29 -5.37 9.84
C VAL A 31 -1.09 -6.29 11.05
N ALA A 32 -1.56 -7.52 10.96
CA ALA A 32 -1.21 -8.56 11.94
C ALA A 32 0.31 -8.80 11.99
N ASN A 33 0.99 -8.64 10.85
CA ASN A 33 2.45 -8.68 10.76
C ASN A 33 3.00 -7.59 9.83
N PHE A 34 3.60 -6.56 10.43
CA PHE A 34 4.18 -5.42 9.73
C PHE A 34 5.27 -5.81 8.72
N ALA A 35 6.15 -6.75 9.07
CA ALA A 35 7.26 -7.16 8.19
C ALA A 35 6.74 -7.81 6.91
N TYR A 36 5.68 -8.61 7.00
CA TYR A 36 5.06 -9.25 5.83
C TYR A 36 4.29 -8.26 4.96
N LEU A 37 3.66 -7.25 5.56
CA LEU A 37 3.05 -6.17 4.79
C LEU A 37 4.11 -5.39 4.00
N ALA A 38 5.21 -5.02 4.65
CA ALA A 38 6.32 -4.32 4.01
C ALA A 38 6.95 -5.14 2.88
N GLN A 39 7.15 -6.44 3.11
CA GLN A 39 7.62 -7.33 2.06
C GLN A 39 6.66 -7.36 0.86
N ALA A 40 5.36 -7.57 1.09
CA ALA A 40 4.38 -7.64 0.01
C ALA A 40 4.27 -6.31 -0.77
N MET A 41 4.31 -5.17 -0.07
CA MET A 41 4.29 -3.84 -0.69
C MET A 41 5.54 -3.59 -1.53
N ASN A 42 6.72 -3.97 -1.05
CA ASN A 42 7.97 -3.87 -1.80
C ASN A 42 7.97 -4.77 -3.05
N GLU A 43 7.48 -6.01 -2.93
CA GLU A 43 7.34 -6.92 -4.08
C GLU A 43 6.39 -6.33 -5.14
N TRP A 44 5.25 -5.78 -4.73
CA TRP A 44 4.33 -5.09 -5.64
C TRP A 44 4.99 -3.87 -6.29
N GLN A 45 5.72 -3.07 -5.52
CA GLN A 45 6.44 -1.89 -6.01
C GLN A 45 7.46 -2.24 -7.11
N GLN A 46 8.23 -3.31 -6.89
CA GLN A 46 9.24 -3.77 -7.83
C GLN A 46 8.59 -4.26 -9.12
N ALA A 47 7.51 -5.05 -9.02
CA ALA A 47 6.72 -5.46 -10.17
C ALA A 47 6.17 -4.24 -10.94
N ALA A 48 5.65 -3.22 -10.23
CA ALA A 48 5.09 -2.01 -10.84
C ALA A 48 6.15 -1.17 -11.54
N LYS A 49 7.36 -1.12 -10.98
CA LYS A 49 8.52 -0.49 -11.60
C LYS A 49 8.92 -1.22 -12.88
N MET A 50 9.01 -2.55 -12.85
CA MET A 50 9.38 -3.35 -14.02
C MET A 50 8.36 -3.25 -15.16
N ALA A 51 7.07 -3.14 -14.83
CA ALA A 51 6.00 -2.92 -15.80
C ALA A 51 6.01 -1.49 -16.40
N GLY A 52 6.90 -0.59 -15.95
CA GLY A 52 7.06 0.76 -16.49
C GLY A 52 6.02 1.79 -16.01
N GLY A 53 4.97 1.37 -15.32
CA GLY A 53 3.89 2.26 -14.84
C GLY A 53 4.19 2.99 -13.53
N TYR A 54 5.17 2.53 -12.74
CA TYR A 54 5.54 3.14 -11.46
C TYR A 54 6.98 3.68 -11.45
N LYS A 55 7.13 4.96 -11.09
CA LYS A 55 8.43 5.61 -10.87
C LYS A 55 8.68 5.77 -9.37
N PRO A 56 9.68 5.07 -8.78
CA PRO A 56 10.02 5.20 -7.37
C PRO A 56 10.71 6.53 -7.07
N HIS A 57 10.82 6.85 -5.78
CA HIS A 57 11.65 7.97 -5.32
C HIS A 57 13.11 7.79 -5.76
N SER A 58 13.69 8.83 -6.35
CA SER A 58 15.09 8.88 -6.77
C SER A 58 15.71 10.21 -6.35
N LYS A 59 16.93 10.18 -5.83
CA LYS A 59 17.69 11.39 -5.49
C LYS A 59 18.03 12.23 -6.73
N TRP A 60 18.16 11.59 -7.89
CA TRP A 60 18.54 12.24 -9.14
C TRP A 60 17.37 12.95 -9.81
N THR A 61 16.18 12.35 -9.82
CA THR A 61 14.97 12.95 -10.40
C THR A 61 14.10 13.69 -9.38
N GLY A 62 14.40 13.57 -8.09
CA GLY A 62 13.67 14.20 -7.00
C GLY A 62 12.20 13.76 -6.89
N THR A 63 11.43 14.54 -6.12
CA THR A 63 9.98 14.37 -5.89
C THR A 63 9.10 14.78 -7.10
N LEU A 64 9.70 15.36 -8.15
CA LEU A 64 9.00 15.88 -9.32
C LEU A 64 8.47 14.77 -10.25
N PHE A 65 9.18 13.64 -10.34
CA PHE A 65 8.85 12.55 -11.27
C PHE A 65 8.41 11.26 -10.58
N VAL A 66 8.32 11.25 -9.25
CA VAL A 66 7.85 10.08 -8.50
C VAL A 66 6.37 9.87 -8.73
N THR A 67 5.95 8.61 -8.87
CA THR A 67 4.53 8.29 -9.03
C THR A 67 3.86 8.29 -7.66
N PRO A 68 2.86 9.17 -7.41
CA PRO A 68 2.12 9.16 -6.17
C PRO A 68 1.30 7.87 -6.03
N VAL A 69 1.20 7.35 -4.82
CA VAL A 69 0.43 6.15 -4.50
C VAL A 69 -0.70 6.51 -3.52
N ARG A 70 -1.91 6.08 -3.87
CA ARG A 70 -3.07 6.03 -2.97
C ARG A 70 -3.19 4.61 -2.44
N PHE A 71 -3.21 4.44 -1.13
CA PHE A 71 -3.56 3.15 -0.53
C PHE A 71 -5.06 3.10 -0.32
N ASN A 72 -5.69 2.01 -0.73
CA ASN A 72 -7.12 1.84 -0.60
C ASN A 72 -7.43 0.48 0.01
N VAL A 73 -7.81 0.49 1.28
CA VAL A 73 -8.20 -0.71 1.99
C VAL A 73 -9.56 -1.17 1.49
N ARG A 74 -9.60 -2.31 0.83
CA ARG A 74 -10.81 -2.98 0.32
C ARG A 74 -11.26 -4.15 1.18
N GLU A 75 -10.47 -4.51 2.19
CA GLU A 75 -10.87 -5.47 3.22
C GLU A 75 -12.08 -4.94 4.01
N ASN A 76 -13.01 -5.84 4.38
CA ASN A 76 -14.19 -5.48 5.16
C ASN A 76 -13.86 -5.62 6.65
N LEU A 77 -13.56 -4.48 7.29
CA LEU A 77 -13.24 -4.37 8.71
C LEU A 77 -14.49 -3.97 9.49
N ALA A 78 -14.75 -4.64 10.62
CA ALA A 78 -15.98 -4.45 11.41
C ALA A 78 -16.21 -3.00 11.85
N ASP A 79 -15.14 -2.30 12.21
CA ASP A 79 -15.18 -0.93 12.77
C ASP A 79 -14.57 0.11 11.79
N GLY A 80 -14.37 -0.29 10.53
CA GLY A 80 -13.61 0.52 9.57
C GLY A 80 -12.10 0.51 9.84
N LEU A 81 -11.40 1.48 9.25
CA LEU A 81 -9.94 1.59 9.37
C LEU A 81 -9.56 2.48 10.55
N SER A 82 -8.81 1.93 11.51
CA SER A 82 -8.38 2.65 12.70
C SER A 82 -7.18 3.58 12.46
N GLN A 83 -6.92 4.51 13.39
CA GLN A 83 -5.73 5.37 13.37
C GLN A 83 -4.41 4.57 13.38
N ILE A 84 -4.37 3.46 14.14
CA ILE A 84 -3.18 2.61 14.25
C ILE A 84 -2.90 1.94 12.91
N GLU A 85 -3.91 1.37 12.27
CA GLU A 85 -3.75 0.74 10.95
C GLU A 85 -3.32 1.74 9.89
N CYS A 86 -3.86 2.95 9.93
CA CYS A 86 -3.44 4.02 9.03
C CYS A 86 -2.00 4.45 9.26
N LYS A 87 -1.57 4.54 10.52
CA LYS A 87 -0.17 4.79 10.85
C LYS A 87 0.73 3.68 10.30
N CYS A 88 0.38 2.41 10.54
CA CYS A 88 1.14 1.27 10.02
C CYS A 88 1.24 1.32 8.48
N LEU A 89 0.14 1.59 7.79
CA LEU A 89 0.14 1.74 6.32
C LEU A 89 1.07 2.87 5.87
N ARG A 90 1.04 4.04 6.54
CA ARG A 90 1.96 5.14 6.23
C ARG A 90 3.42 4.73 6.45
N ASP A 91 3.72 4.12 7.58
CA ASP A 91 5.07 3.68 7.94
C ASP A 91 5.60 2.65 6.93
N THR A 92 4.76 1.69 6.52
CA THR A 92 5.14 0.72 5.48
C THR A 92 5.41 1.40 4.13
N GLY A 93 4.58 2.38 3.74
CA GLY A 93 4.82 3.16 2.54
C GLY A 93 6.14 3.91 2.56
N ILE A 94 6.51 4.48 3.72
CA ILE A 94 7.80 5.14 3.95
C ILE A 94 8.95 4.13 3.84
N GLU A 95 8.85 2.97 4.49
CA GLU A 95 9.85 1.91 4.43
C GLU A 95 10.07 1.41 3.00
N CYS A 96 8.99 1.30 2.21
CA CYS A 96 9.05 0.95 0.80
C CYS A 96 9.45 2.13 -0.11
N ASN A 97 9.83 3.28 0.44
CA ASN A 97 10.21 4.48 -0.32
C ASN A 97 9.14 4.89 -1.37
N MET A 98 7.87 4.78 -0.98
CA MET A 98 6.72 5.17 -1.78
C MET A 98 6.25 6.59 -1.39
N LYS A 99 5.84 7.37 -2.39
CA LYS A 99 5.13 8.64 -2.12
C LYS A 99 3.65 8.36 -1.88
N VAL A 100 3.31 7.96 -0.67
CA VAL A 100 1.90 7.78 -0.26
C VAL A 100 1.27 9.16 -0.06
N VAL A 101 0.21 9.46 -0.81
CA VAL A 101 -0.47 10.77 -0.75
C VAL A 101 -1.86 10.70 -0.11
N GLU A 102 -2.45 9.51 -0.04
CA GLU A 102 -3.79 9.34 0.48
C GLU A 102 -4.00 7.88 0.94
N ILE A 103 -4.75 7.73 2.02
CA ILE A 103 -5.25 6.43 2.50
C ILE A 103 -6.78 6.49 2.43
N CYS A 104 -7.37 5.49 1.80
CA CYS A 104 -8.81 5.32 1.68
C CYS A 104 -9.25 4.01 2.35
N TYR A 105 -10.48 3.99 2.84
CA TYR A 105 -11.20 2.79 3.23
C TYR A 105 -12.42 2.64 2.34
N GLN A 106 -12.53 1.52 1.63
CA GLN A 106 -13.62 1.23 0.69
C GLN A 106 -13.84 2.35 -0.34
N GLY A 107 -12.76 2.96 -0.82
CA GLY A 107 -12.80 4.05 -1.81
C GLY A 107 -13.13 5.43 -1.24
N LYS A 108 -13.33 5.56 0.08
CA LYS A 108 -13.52 6.85 0.76
C LYS A 108 -12.21 7.27 1.43
N PRO A 109 -11.73 8.51 1.23
CA PRO A 109 -10.59 9.03 1.97
C PRO A 109 -10.82 8.92 3.48
N VAL A 110 -9.77 8.58 4.23
CA VAL A 110 -9.82 8.56 5.68
C VAL A 110 -9.08 9.77 6.21
N GLU A 111 -9.81 10.63 6.93
CA GLU A 111 -9.29 11.81 7.61
C GLU A 111 -9.16 11.49 9.10
N PHE A 112 -8.02 11.82 9.70
CA PHE A 112 -7.77 11.69 11.14
C PHE A 112 -7.15 12.96 11.68
#